data_AF-A0A315APN8-F1
#
_entry.id   AF-A0A315APN8-F1
#
_cell.length_a   1.000
_cell.length_b   1.000
_cell.length_c   1.000
_cell.angle_alpha   90.00
_cell.angle_beta   90.00
_cell.angle_gamma   90.00
#
_symmetry.space_group_name_H-M   'P 1'
#
loop_
_entity.id
_entity.type
_entity.pdbx_description
1 polymer ?
#
loop_
_entity_poly.entity_id
_entity_poly.type
_entity_poly.pdbx_seq_one_letter_code
_entity_poly.pdbx_strand_id
1 'polypeptide(L)'
;MDLKQRIQSAQQRSSLTVNRELVLLYWQIGRDILERQQVQGWGSKVIEQLARDLTAEFPDMKGFSRRNLLYMRSFAEQWPDLDFVQQAVAQILWGHIREYQWRTSFGA
;
A
#
# COMPACT_ATOMS: atom_id res chain seq x y z
N MET A 1 -30.92 18.34 6.98
CA MET A 1 -29.85 17.78 6.14
C MET A 1 -30.43 17.47 4.77
N ASP A 2 -29.86 18.05 3.72
CA ASP A 2 -30.24 17.80 2.33
C ASP A 2 -29.83 16.37 1.89
N LEU A 3 -30.57 15.74 0.99
CA LEU A 3 -30.32 14.38 0.50
C LEU A 3 -28.92 14.27 -0.13
N LYS A 4 -28.47 15.31 -0.84
CA LYS A 4 -27.13 15.37 -1.44
C LYS A 4 -26.02 15.32 -0.39
N GLN A 5 -26.19 16.00 0.75
CA GLN A 5 -25.20 15.98 1.84
C GLN A 5 -25.08 14.57 2.45
N ARG A 6 -26.20 13.86 2.63
CA ARG A 6 -26.17 12.47 3.14
C ARG A 6 -25.42 11.53 2.20
N ILE A 7 -25.62 11.68 0.88
CA ILE A 7 -24.91 10.88 -0.13
C ILE A 7 -23.41 11.19 -0.10
N GLN A 8 -23.02 12.46 -0.07
CA GLN A 8 -21.62 12.86 0.01
C GLN A 8 -20.93 12.33 1.27
N SER A 9 -21.56 12.46 2.45
CA SER A 9 -21.02 11.92 3.69
C SER A 9 -20.93 10.39 3.68
N ALA A 10 -21.86 9.69 3.04
CA ALA A 10 -21.79 8.24 2.88
C ALA A 10 -20.61 7.82 1.98
N GLN A 11 -20.43 8.50 0.84
CA GLN A 11 -19.30 8.26 -0.06
C GLN A 11 -17.96 8.53 0.64
N GLN A 12 -17.84 9.63 1.39
CA GLN A 12 -16.62 9.97 2.11
C GLN A 12 -16.24 8.90 3.13
N ARG A 13 -17.21 8.42 3.93
CA ARG A 13 -16.97 7.34 4.91
C ARG A 13 -16.58 6.03 4.23
N SER A 14 -17.23 5.70 3.11
CA SER A 14 -16.88 4.52 2.32
C SER A 14 -15.45 4.61 1.79
N SER A 15 -15.06 5.75 1.22
CA SER A 15 -13.71 5.97 0.70
C SER A 15 -12.64 5.89 1.80
N LEU A 16 -12.90 6.45 2.98
CA LEU A 16 -11.97 6.35 4.12
C LEU A 16 -11.76 4.89 4.55
N THR A 17 -12.84 4.11 4.60
CA THR A 17 -12.77 2.69 4.95
C THR A 17 -11.97 1.91 3.90
N VAL A 18 -12.28 2.10 2.62
CA VAL A 18 -11.56 1.44 1.51
C VAL A 18 -10.08 1.81 1.50
N ASN A 19 -9.74 3.09 1.71
CA ASN A 19 -8.36 3.54 1.74
C ASN A 19 -7.57 2.92 2.89
N ARG A 20 -8.19 2.77 4.07
CA ARG A 20 -7.57 2.09 5.21
C ARG A 20 -7.23 0.64 4.85
N GLU A 21 -8.18 -0.11 4.31
CA GLU A 21 -7.97 -1.50 3.90
C GLU A 21 -6.86 -1.63 2.84
N LEU A 22 -6.85 -0.73 1.85
CA LEU A 22 -5.83 -0.76 0.81
C LEU A 22 -4.42 -0.56 1.36
N VAL A 23 -4.23 0.39 2.28
CA VAL A 23 -2.91 0.64 2.83
C VAL A 23 -2.48 -0.49 3.79
N LEU A 24 -3.41 -1.10 4.53
CA LEU A 24 -3.12 -2.31 5.30
C LEU A 24 -2.70 -3.48 4.40
N LEU A 25 -3.40 -3.69 3.29
CA LEU A 25 -3.05 -4.69 2.29
C LEU A 25 -1.64 -4.44 1.73
N TYR A 26 -1.31 -3.19 1.40
CA TYR A 26 0.01 -2.82 0.90
C TYR A 26 1.12 -3.05 1.93
N TRP A 27 0.85 -2.78 3.20
CA TRP A 27 1.77 -3.12 4.28
C TRP A 27 2.00 -4.63 4.38
N GLN A 28 0.93 -5.42 4.36
CA GLN A 28 0.98 -6.88 4.45
C GLN A 28 1.77 -7.49 3.29
N ILE A 29 1.52 -7.03 2.05
CA ILE A 29 2.31 -7.45 0.88
C ILE A 29 3.80 -7.13 1.07
N GLY A 30 4.12 -5.96 1.64
CA GLY A 30 5.49 -5.60 1.97
C GLY A 30 6.15 -6.54 2.98
N ARG A 31 5.41 -6.95 4.02
CA ARG A 31 5.87 -7.92 5.04
C ARG A 31 6.10 -9.28 4.42
N ASP A 32 5.19 -9.77 3.59
CA ASP A 32 5.31 -11.04 2.89
C ASP A 32 6.55 -11.07 1.99
N ILE A 33 6.83 -9.95 1.29
CA ILE A 33 8.04 -9.81 0.49
C ILE A 33 9.27 -9.93 1.39
N LEU A 34 9.34 -9.18 2.50
CA LEU A 34 10.48 -9.19 3.42
C LEU A 34 10.74 -10.59 4.02
N GLU A 35 9.68 -11.27 4.47
CA GLU A 35 9.78 -12.62 5.02
C GLU A 35 10.32 -13.60 3.98
N ARG A 36 9.80 -13.57 2.76
CA ARG A 36 10.27 -14.44 1.68
C ARG A 36 11.68 -14.08 1.20
N GLN A 37 12.09 -12.82 1.30
CA GLN A 37 13.48 -12.42 1.08
C GLN A 37 14.42 -13.05 2.11
N GLN A 38 14.04 -13.07 3.38
CA GLN A 38 14.86 -13.66 4.44
C GLN A 38 14.91 -15.20 4.35
N VAL A 39 13.78 -15.85 4.09
CA VAL A 39 13.69 -17.32 4.09
C VAL A 39 14.16 -17.95 2.78
N GLN A 40 13.84 -17.34 1.64
CA GLN A 40 14.02 -17.93 0.31
C GLN A 40 15.03 -17.18 -0.56
N GLY A 41 15.64 -16.10 -0.06
CA GLY A 41 16.60 -15.30 -0.83
C GLY A 41 15.97 -14.56 -2.02
N TRP A 42 14.69 -14.16 -1.92
CA TRP A 42 13.99 -13.47 -3.01
C TRP A 42 14.77 -12.25 -3.53
N GLY A 43 15.22 -12.35 -4.78
CA GLY A 43 15.89 -11.27 -5.50
C GLY A 43 14.95 -10.42 -6.35
N SER A 44 15.53 -9.46 -7.08
CA SER A 44 14.80 -8.53 -7.95
C SER A 44 13.93 -9.20 -9.01
N LYS A 45 14.34 -10.37 -9.54
CA LYS A 45 13.60 -11.15 -10.53
C LYS A 45 12.29 -11.74 -9.98
N VAL A 46 12.27 -12.12 -8.70
CA VAL A 46 11.09 -12.73 -8.09
C VAL A 46 10.01 -11.67 -7.84
N ILE A 47 10.42 -10.47 -7.40
CA ILE A 47 9.51 -9.33 -7.27
C ILE A 47 8.91 -8.92 -8.62
N GLU A 48 9.69 -9.04 -9.69
CA GLU A 48 9.21 -8.76 -11.05
C GLU A 48 8.18 -9.79 -11.52
N GLN A 49 8.40 -11.08 -11.24
CA GLN A 49 7.43 -12.12 -11.53
C GLN A 49 6.14 -11.92 -10.72
N LEU A 50 6.26 -11.66 -9.41
CA LEU A 50 5.12 -11.38 -8.54
C LEU A 50 4.29 -10.18 -9.05
N ALA A 51 4.94 -9.12 -9.53
CA ALA A 51 4.25 -7.97 -10.11
C ALA A 51 3.43 -8.36 -11.35
N ARG A 52 3.99 -9.22 -12.22
CA ARG A 52 3.29 -9.72 -13.41
C ARG A 52 2.09 -10.58 -13.01
N ASP A 53 2.30 -11.52 -12.10
CA ASP A 53 1.27 -12.46 -11.66
C ASP A 53 0.09 -11.72 -11.00
N LEU A 54 0.38 -10.78 -10.08
CA LEU A 54 -0.66 -9.97 -9.43
C LEU A 54 -1.40 -9.05 -10.42
N THR A 55 -0.71 -8.49 -11.42
CA THR A 55 -1.36 -7.65 -12.43
C THR A 55 -2.25 -8.47 -13.36
N ALA A 56 -1.85 -9.71 -13.67
CA ALA A 56 -2.62 -10.62 -14.51
C ALA A 56 -3.86 -11.17 -13.77
N GLU A 57 -3.71 -11.51 -12.49
CA GLU A 57 -4.79 -12.02 -11.64
C GLU A 57 -5.81 -10.93 -11.27
N PHE A 58 -5.34 -9.70 -11.06
CA PHE A 58 -6.17 -8.57 -10.63
C PHE A 58 -6.11 -7.40 -11.63
N PRO A 59 -6.60 -7.55 -12.87
CA PRO A 59 -6.44 -6.55 -13.94
C PRO A 59 -7.16 -5.23 -13.65
N ASP A 60 -8.26 -5.26 -12.89
CA ASP A 60 -9.02 -4.06 -12.49
C ASP A 60 -8.36 -3.29 -11.33
N MET A 61 -7.41 -3.92 -10.63
CA MET A 61 -6.71 -3.30 -9.51
C MET A 61 -5.41 -2.63 -9.97
N LYS A 62 -5.36 -1.31 -9.84
CA LYS A 62 -4.12 -0.55 -10.02
C LYS A 62 -3.30 -0.62 -8.75
N GLY A 63 -2.01 -0.92 -8.84
CA GLY A 63 -1.16 -0.92 -7.65
C GLY A 63 -0.03 -1.94 -7.66
N PHE A 64 -0.10 -2.97 -8.48
CA PHE A 64 0.83 -4.11 -8.43
C PHE A 64 2.03 -4.02 -9.38
N SER A 65 2.40 -2.83 -9.83
CA SER A 65 3.65 -2.68 -10.58
C SER A 65 4.86 -3.01 -9.70
N ARG A 66 5.94 -3.49 -10.32
CA ARG A 66 7.21 -3.79 -9.63
C ARG A 66 7.66 -2.66 -8.72
N ARG A 67 7.58 -1.40 -9.18
CA ARG A 67 7.94 -0.22 -8.39
C ARG A 67 7.08 -0.09 -7.13
N ASN A 68 5.78 -0.31 -7.25
CA ASN A 68 4.89 -0.23 -6.08
C ASN A 68 5.14 -1.38 -5.10
N LEU A 69 5.44 -2.59 -5.56
CA LEU A 69 5.82 -3.69 -4.67
C LEU A 69 7.11 -3.37 -3.88
N LEU A 70 8.08 -2.70 -4.52
CA LEU A 70 9.27 -2.21 -3.82
C LEU A 70 8.91 -1.15 -2.77
N TYR A 71 7.98 -0.24 -3.07
CA TYR A 71 7.48 0.71 -2.07
C TYR A 71 6.75 0.02 -0.92
N MET A 72 5.92 -0.99 -1.21
CA MET A 72 5.24 -1.79 -0.18
C MET A 72 6.27 -2.46 0.74
N ARG A 73 7.33 -3.05 0.17
CA ARG A 73 8.43 -3.62 0.93
C ARG A 73 9.12 -2.58 1.81
N SER A 74 9.52 -1.45 1.25
CA SER A 74 10.15 -0.36 2.02
C SER A 74 9.23 0.17 3.11
N PHE A 75 7.93 0.27 2.84
CA PHE A 75 6.92 0.66 3.81
C PHE A 75 6.87 -0.33 4.99
N ALA A 76 6.79 -1.62 4.71
CA ALA A 76 6.79 -2.65 5.73
C ALA A 76 8.12 -2.79 6.50
N GLU A 77 9.23 -2.37 5.89
CA GLU A 77 10.58 -2.36 6.49
C GLU A 77 10.74 -1.20 7.48
N GLN A 78 10.23 -0.01 7.13
CA GLN A 78 10.29 1.19 7.99
C GLN A 78 9.31 1.16 9.15
N TRP A 79 8.14 0.53 8.98
CA TRP A 79 7.11 0.45 10.00
C TRP A 79 6.76 -1.02 10.27
N PRO A 80 7.58 -1.76 11.05
CA PRO A 80 7.36 -3.19 11.28
C PRO A 80 6.20 -3.52 12.22
N ASP A 81 5.70 -2.53 12.97
CA ASP A 81 4.62 -2.69 13.95
C ASP A 81 3.24 -2.45 13.31
N LEU A 82 2.42 -3.49 13.26
CA LEU A 82 1.07 -3.44 12.69
C LEU A 82 0.14 -2.49 13.46
N ASP A 83 0.29 -2.37 14.78
CA ASP A 83 -0.61 -1.53 15.60
C ASP A 83 -0.36 -0.05 15.29
N PHE A 84 0.91 0.33 15.12
CA PHE A 84 1.28 1.66 14.65
C PHE A 84 0.71 1.95 13.26
N VAL A 85 0.82 0.99 12.34
CA VAL A 85 0.31 1.12 10.97
C VAL A 85 -1.20 1.29 10.98
N GLN A 86 -1.95 0.46 11.72
CA GLN A 86 -3.41 0.57 11.79
C GLN A 86 -3.88 1.93 12.33
N GLN A 87 -3.15 2.53 13.26
CA GLN A 87 -3.46 3.84 13.83
C GLN A 87 -3.06 5.00 12.89
N ALA A 88 -1.88 4.93 12.27
CA ALA A 88 -1.35 5.99 11.41
C ALA A 88 -2.02 6.03 10.02
N VAL A 89 -2.31 4.85 9.46
CA VAL A 89 -2.84 4.68 8.11
C VAL A 89 -4.30 5.11 7.99
N ALA A 90 -5.07 5.01 9.07
CA ALA A 90 -6.46 5.47 9.08
C ALA A 90 -6.61 6.95 8.71
N GLN A 91 -5.53 7.73 8.77
CA GLN A 91 -5.51 9.17 8.48
C GLN A 91 -4.78 9.53 7.18
N ILE A 92 -4.09 8.60 6.52
CA ILE A 92 -3.20 8.91 5.39
C ILE A 92 -3.67 8.21 4.12
N LEU A 93 -4.05 9.00 3.11
CA LEU A 93 -4.29 8.52 1.75
C LEU A 93 -2.97 7.97 1.17
N TRP A 94 -2.98 6.79 0.57
CA TRP A 94 -1.82 6.17 -0.09
C TRP A 94 -1.05 7.11 -1.04
N GLY A 95 -1.75 8.08 -1.66
CA GLY A 95 -1.14 9.15 -2.46
C GLY A 95 -0.13 9.99 -1.67
N HIS A 96 -0.42 10.32 -0.41
CA HIS A 96 0.49 11.06 0.47
C HIS A 96 1.69 10.21 0.92
N ILE A 97 1.53 8.88 1.06
CA ILE A 97 2.68 7.98 1.37
C ILE A 97 3.68 7.97 0.22
N ARG A 98 3.20 7.90 -1.03
CA ARG A 98 4.06 8.03 -2.22
C ARG A 98 4.81 9.37 -2.25
N GLU A 99 4.12 10.46 -1.92
CA GLU A 99 4.69 11.81 -1.97
C GLU A 99 5.71 12.05 -0.84
N TYR A 100 5.47 11.48 0.35
CA TYR A 100 6.38 11.57 1.48
C TYR A 100 7.70 10.82 1.21
N GLN A 101 7.62 9.59 0.70
CA GLN A 101 8.81 8.81 0.31
C GLN A 101 9.58 9.43 -0.87
N TRP A 102 8.88 10.04 -1.85
CA TRP A 102 9.52 10.78 -2.95
C TRP A 102 10.41 11.93 -2.42
N ARG A 103 9.90 12.71 -1.47
CA ARG A 103 10.66 13.82 -0.85
C ARG A 103 11.83 13.36 0.00
N THR A 104 11.72 12.23 0.70
CA THR A 104 12.78 11.77 1.62
C THR A 104 13.87 10.93 0.95
N SER A 105 13.61 10.36 -0.24
CA SER A 105 14.59 9.52 -0.95
C SER A 105 15.28 10.21 -2.13
N PHE A 106 14.79 11.38 -2.58
CA PHE A 106 15.40 12.15 -3.69
C PHE A 106 15.33 13.68 -3.48
N GLY A 107 15.48 14.14 -2.23
CA GLY A 107 15.39 15.55 -1.85
C GLY A 107 16.49 16.04 -0.92
N ALA A 108 17.74 15.94 -1.37
CA ALA A 108 18.86 16.86 -1.13
C ALA A 108 20.01 16.48 -2.08
#